data_AF-A0A7V5WDT6-F1
#
_entry.id   AF-A0A7V5WDT6-F1
#
_cell.length_a   1.000
_cell.length_b   1.000
_cell.length_c   1.000
_cell.angle_alpha   90.00
_cell.angle_beta   90.00
_cell.angle_gamma   90.00
#
_symmetry.space_group_name_H-M   'P 1'
#
loop_
_entity.id
_entity.type
_entity.pdbx_description
1 polymer ?
#
loop_
_entity_poly.entity_id
_entity_poly.type
_entity_poly.pdbx_seq_one_letter_code
_entity_poly.pdbx_strand_id
1 'polypeptide(L)'
;MRSNPERLAWAILLTAFFICIGLAVAIPLGIRSYILYSTVAQRVTLEVQRPPLSVTLAGRGLPVSVAERLDEVAEQTIVDTDNTAGRLVMRSPRGTAAVIATVQLYDDTTLELTRVRTPRFSISDLPHQVALALRAGRVRVNVYDDAERATVVT
;
A
#
# COMPACT_ATOMS: atom_id res chain seq x y z
N MET A 1 -48.69 -20.86 30.71
CA MET A 1 -47.41 -20.15 30.48
C MET A 1 -47.62 -18.67 30.80
N ARG A 2 -47.37 -18.25 32.05
CA ARG A 2 -47.46 -16.83 32.45
C ARG A 2 -46.20 -16.14 31.92
N SER A 3 -46.33 -15.38 30.83
CA SER A 3 -45.32 -14.40 30.46
C SER A 3 -45.26 -13.38 31.59
N ASN A 4 -44.09 -13.23 32.21
CA ASN A 4 -43.83 -12.16 33.18
C ASN A 4 -43.31 -10.96 32.36
N PRO A 5 -44.19 -10.04 31.91
CA PRO A 5 -43.80 -8.95 31.00
C PRO A 5 -42.73 -8.04 31.63
N GLU A 6 -42.72 -7.92 32.95
CA GLU A 6 -41.74 -7.12 33.70
C GLU A 6 -40.30 -7.63 33.53
N ARG A 7 -40.09 -8.96 33.57
CA ARG A 7 -38.76 -9.56 33.36
C ARG A 7 -38.28 -9.33 31.93
N LEU A 8 -39.20 -9.36 30.97
CA LEU A 8 -38.89 -9.12 29.56
C LEU A 8 -38.56 -7.64 29.32
N ALA A 9 -39.30 -6.71 29.94
CA ALA A 9 -39.00 -5.28 29.90
C ALA A 9 -37.63 -4.95 30.50
N TRP A 10 -37.30 -5.53 31.66
CA TRP A 10 -35.98 -5.37 32.28
C TRP A 10 -34.86 -5.96 31.41
N ALA A 11 -35.08 -7.11 30.79
CA ALA A 11 -34.10 -7.71 29.88
C ALA A 11 -33.85 -6.80 28.66
N ILE A 12 -34.89 -6.22 28.06
CA ILE A 12 -34.77 -5.28 26.94
C ILE A 12 -34.00 -4.02 27.38
N LEU A 13 -34.36 -3.43 28.51
CA LEU A 13 -33.69 -2.21 29.02
C LEU A 13 -32.21 -2.45 29.29
N LEU A 14 -31.86 -3.55 29.97
CA LEU A 14 -30.46 -3.91 30.22
C LEU A 14 -29.71 -4.16 28.90
N THR A 15 -30.32 -4.90 27.97
CA THR A 15 -29.72 -5.17 26.67
C THR A 15 -29.46 -3.87 25.90
N ALA A 16 -30.44 -2.96 25.83
CA ALA A 16 -30.29 -1.67 25.19
C ALA A 16 -29.22 -0.80 25.86
N PHE A 17 -29.14 -0.82 27.19
CA PHE A 17 -28.12 -0.12 27.96
C PHE A 17 -26.70 -0.63 27.65
N PHE A 18 -26.50 -1.95 27.66
CA PHE A 18 -25.21 -2.54 27.31
C PHE A 18 -24.83 -2.30 25.84
N ILE A 19 -25.80 -2.36 24.93
CA ILE A 19 -25.58 -2.01 23.51
C ILE A 19 -25.17 -0.54 23.38
N CYS A 20 -25.84 0.38 24.08
CA CYS A 20 -25.53 1.80 24.05
C CYS A 20 -24.11 2.08 24.55
N ILE A 21 -23.73 1.51 25.70
CA ILE A 21 -22.37 1.63 26.23
C ILE A 21 -21.35 0.99 25.29
N GLY A 22 -21.67 -0.19 24.76
CA GLY A 22 -20.83 -0.91 23.80
C GLY A 22 -20.55 -0.06 22.58
N LEU A 23 -21.57 0.57 21.98
CA LEU A 23 -21.44 1.49 20.85
C LEU A 23 -20.65 2.75 21.23
N ALA A 24 -20.90 3.34 22.39
CA ALA A 24 -20.21 4.53 22.85
C ALA A 24 -18.69 4.32 22.98
N VAL A 25 -18.23 3.10 23.27
CA VAL A 25 -16.81 2.74 23.36
C VAL A 25 -16.28 2.18 22.04
N ALA A 26 -17.05 1.34 21.35
CA ALA A 26 -16.63 0.69 20.11
C ALA A 26 -16.46 1.69 18.96
N ILE A 27 -17.31 2.71 18.87
CA ILE A 27 -17.23 3.74 17.82
C ILE A 27 -15.91 4.52 17.89
N PRO A 28 -15.53 5.19 19.01
CA PRO A 28 -14.28 5.95 19.05
C PRO A 28 -13.04 5.06 18.90
N LEU A 29 -13.05 3.84 19.46
CA LEU A 29 -11.96 2.89 19.27
C LEU A 29 -11.85 2.43 17.81
N GLY A 30 -12.98 2.17 17.15
CA GLY A 30 -13.05 1.80 15.74
C GLY A 30 -12.58 2.93 14.82
N ILE A 31 -12.96 4.17 15.11
CA ILE A 31 -12.47 5.35 14.38
C ILE A 31 -10.96 5.50 14.58
N ARG A 32 -10.47 5.39 15.83
CA ARG A 32 -9.04 5.51 16.12
C ARG A 32 -8.23 4.42 15.42
N SER A 33 -8.68 3.17 15.46
CA SER A 33 -7.99 2.08 14.76
C SER A 33 -8.02 2.28 13.24
N TYR A 34 -9.15 2.71 12.68
CA TYR A 34 -9.26 3.01 11.26
C TYR A 34 -8.26 4.10 10.83
N ILE A 35 -8.16 5.19 11.60
CA ILE A 35 -7.23 6.28 11.32
C ILE A 35 -5.77 5.82 11.42
N LEU A 36 -5.43 4.98 12.39
CA LEU A 36 -4.04 4.56 12.60
C LEU A 36 -3.57 3.51 11.58
N TYR A 37 -4.44 2.61 11.13
CA TYR A 37 -4.05 1.46 10.29
C TYR A 37 -4.48 1.57 8.82
N SER A 38 -5.27 2.58 8.44
CA SER A 38 -5.65 2.75 7.04
C SER A 38 -4.42 3.10 6.20
N THR A 39 -4.21 2.34 5.12
CA THR A 39 -3.14 2.57 4.14
C THR A 39 -3.72 2.77 2.74
N VAL A 40 -2.96 3.44 1.88
CA VAL A 40 -3.29 3.68 0.46
C VAL A 40 -2.11 3.29 -0.42
N ALA A 41 -2.39 2.93 -1.68
CA ALA A 41 -1.34 2.62 -2.65
C ALA A 41 -0.51 3.88 -2.97
N GLN A 42 0.80 3.72 -3.09
CA GLN A 42 1.68 4.80 -3.52
C GLN A 42 1.64 4.99 -5.03
N ARG A 43 2.01 6.18 -5.50
CA ARG A 43 2.16 6.43 -6.94
C ARG A 43 3.53 5.94 -7.38
N VAL A 44 3.53 4.86 -8.16
CA VAL A 44 4.75 4.29 -8.74
C VAL A 44 4.78 4.62 -10.21
N THR A 45 5.87 5.22 -10.67
CA THR A 45 6.09 5.53 -12.08
C THR A 45 7.32 4.79 -12.56
N LEU A 46 7.18 4.03 -13.63
CA LEU A 46 8.29 3.38 -14.32
C LEU A 46 8.79 4.30 -15.43
N GLU A 47 10.04 4.74 -15.32
CA GLU A 47 10.75 5.50 -16.33
C GLU A 47 11.68 4.56 -17.10
N VAL A 48 11.48 4.46 -18.42
CA VAL A 48 12.32 3.65 -19.30
C VAL A 48 13.58 4.44 -19.64
N GLN A 49 14.75 3.90 -19.32
CA GLN A 49 16.03 4.52 -19.68
C GLN A 49 16.60 3.92 -20.96
N ARG A 50 16.36 2.62 -21.18
CA ARG A 50 16.72 1.91 -22.41
C ARG A 50 15.52 1.04 -22.84
N PRO A 51 14.80 1.39 -23.91
CA PRO A 51 13.65 0.63 -24.37
C PRO A 51 14.04 -0.65 -25.14
N PRO A 52 13.12 -1.63 -25.29
CA PRO A 52 11.80 -1.73 -24.67
C PRO A 52 11.82 -2.51 -23.34
N LEU A 53 11.12 -2.01 -22.32
CA LEU A 53 10.94 -2.71 -21.04
C LEU A 53 9.73 -3.62 -21.10
N SER A 54 9.87 -4.87 -20.63
CA SER A 54 8.76 -5.81 -20.57
C SER A 54 8.08 -5.72 -19.21
N VAL A 55 6.77 -5.48 -19.19
CA VAL A 55 6.01 -5.32 -17.94
C VAL A 55 4.76 -6.18 -17.96
N THR A 56 4.64 -7.07 -16.99
CA THR A 56 3.44 -7.89 -16.77
C THR A 56 2.62 -7.27 -15.65
N LEU A 57 1.53 -6.59 -16.02
CA LEU A 57 0.64 -5.89 -15.10
C LEU A 57 -0.18 -6.87 -14.25
N ALA A 58 -0.51 -6.47 -13.02
CA ALA A 58 -1.36 -7.25 -12.14
C ALA A 58 -2.71 -7.59 -12.81
N GLY A 59 -3.05 -8.88 -12.81
CA GLY A 59 -4.28 -9.39 -13.45
C GLY A 59 -4.22 -9.51 -14.98
N ARG A 60 -3.12 -9.09 -15.62
CA ARG A 60 -2.85 -9.34 -17.04
C ARG A 60 -1.74 -10.38 -17.17
N GLY A 61 -2.05 -11.54 -17.74
CA GLY A 61 -1.07 -12.61 -17.93
C GLY A 61 -0.13 -12.40 -19.13
N LEU A 62 -0.29 -11.30 -19.87
CA LEU A 62 0.51 -11.02 -21.07
C LEU A 62 1.47 -9.85 -20.79
N PRO A 63 2.77 -10.00 -21.11
CA PRO A 63 3.73 -8.92 -20.99
C PRO A 63 3.42 -7.81 -21.99
N VAL A 64 3.56 -6.57 -21.54
CA VAL A 64 3.37 -5.35 -22.33
C VAL A 64 4.72 -4.64 -22.45
N SER A 65 5.11 -4.31 -23.67
CA SER A 65 6.33 -3.54 -23.93
C SER A 65 6.07 -2.05 -23.70
N VAL A 66 6.82 -1.45 -22.78
CA VAL A 66 6.78 -0.02 -22.47
C VAL A 66 8.01 0.65 -23.08
N ALA A 67 7.80 1.68 -23.91
CA ALA A 67 8.87 2.36 -24.63
C ALA A 67 9.44 3.59 -23.90
N GLU A 68 8.62 4.32 -23.14
CA GLU A 68 9.06 5.59 -22.53
C GLU A 68 8.74 5.65 -21.03
N ARG A 69 7.45 5.55 -20.68
CA ARG A 69 7.00 5.72 -19.31
C ARG A 69 5.69 4.98 -19.08
N LEU A 70 5.56 4.43 -17.88
CA LEU A 70 4.31 3.89 -17.38
C LEU A 70 4.00 4.52 -16.02
N ASP A 71 2.93 5.30 -15.97
CA ASP A 71 2.42 5.86 -14.73
C ASP A 71 1.50 4.86 -14.02
N GLU A 72 1.41 4.99 -12.69
CA GLU A 72 0.55 4.19 -11.84
C GLU A 72 0.77 2.67 -11.96
N VAL A 73 2.03 2.26 -11.83
CA VAL A 73 2.38 0.84 -11.76
C VAL A 73 1.73 0.23 -10.52
N ALA A 74 0.83 -0.73 -10.74
CA ALA A 74 0.11 -1.40 -9.68
C ALA A 74 1.01 -2.37 -8.91
N GLU A 75 0.63 -2.66 -7.66
CA GLU A 75 1.18 -3.79 -6.91
C GLU A 75 0.95 -5.09 -7.69
N GLN A 76 1.81 -6.08 -7.47
CA GLN A 76 1.89 -7.35 -8.19
C GLN A 76 2.27 -7.23 -9.67
N THR A 77 2.86 -6.10 -10.07
CA THR A 77 3.42 -5.94 -11.41
C THR A 77 4.83 -6.55 -11.44
N ILE A 78 5.11 -7.35 -12.48
CA ILE A 78 6.44 -7.91 -12.75
C ILE A 78 7.08 -7.07 -13.84
N VAL A 79 8.27 -6.55 -13.57
CA VAL A 79 9.09 -5.81 -14.54
C VAL A 79 10.25 -6.70 -14.89
N ASP A 80 10.39 -6.95 -16.19
CA ASP A 80 11.45 -7.76 -16.75
C ASP A 80 12.32 -6.92 -17.69
N THR A 81 13.62 -7.00 -17.45
CA THR A 81 14.65 -6.27 -18.17
C THR A 81 15.58 -7.30 -18.77
N ASP A 82 15.58 -7.40 -20.09
CA ASP A 82 16.58 -8.19 -20.82
C ASP A 82 17.83 -7.30 -20.99
N ASN A 83 18.14 -6.86 -22.21
CA ASN A 83 19.18 -5.85 -22.46
C ASN A 83 18.66 -4.40 -22.29
N THR A 84 17.81 -4.19 -21.28
CA THR A 84 17.11 -2.93 -21.04
C THR A 84 17.27 -2.45 -19.60
N ALA A 85 17.09 -1.15 -19.41
CA ALA A 85 17.29 -0.48 -18.13
C ALA A 85 16.13 0.46 -17.84
N GLY A 86 15.71 0.48 -16.59
CA GLY A 86 14.57 1.27 -16.15
C GLY A 86 14.73 1.75 -14.72
N ARG A 87 13.90 2.69 -14.33
CA ARG A 87 13.85 3.21 -12.97
C ARG A 87 12.41 3.28 -12.49
N LEU A 88 12.10 2.59 -11.40
CA LEU A 88 10.86 2.82 -10.67
C LEU A 88 11.09 3.99 -9.70
N VAL A 89 10.20 4.97 -9.76
CA VAL A 89 10.17 6.10 -8.83
C VAL A 89 8.88 6.01 -8.03
N MET A 90 9.01 5.87 -6.73
CA MET A 90 7.89 5.75 -5.79
C MET A 90 7.71 7.09 -5.10
N ARG A 91 6.52 7.66 -5.26
CA ARG A 91 6.18 8.96 -4.69
C ARG A 91 5.04 8.82 -3.69
N SER A 92 5.13 9.61 -2.63
CA SER A 92 4.02 9.76 -1.71
C SER A 92 2.83 10.38 -2.45
N PRO A 93 1.63 9.79 -2.39
CA PRO A 93 0.41 10.45 -2.88
C PRO A 93 0.00 11.65 -1.99
N ARG A 94 0.70 11.88 -0.86
CA ARG A 94 0.46 12.98 0.08
C ARG A 94 1.59 14.01 0.04
N GLY A 95 1.25 15.27 0.33
CA GLY A 95 2.22 16.35 0.45
C GLY A 95 2.82 16.79 -0.90
N THR A 96 4.10 17.14 -0.89
CA THR A 96 4.90 17.67 -2.01
C THR A 96 5.26 16.64 -3.09
N ALA A 97 4.55 15.51 -3.16
CA ALA A 97 4.90 14.38 -4.03
C ALA A 97 6.37 13.96 -3.89
N ALA A 98 6.87 13.99 -2.65
CA ALA A 98 8.24 13.64 -2.32
C ALA A 98 8.54 12.21 -2.80
N VAL A 99 9.74 12.05 -3.34
CA VAL A 99 10.25 10.74 -3.76
C VAL A 99 10.65 10.00 -2.49
N ILE A 100 9.97 8.90 -2.22
CA ILE A 100 10.19 8.07 -1.02
C ILE A 100 11.28 7.03 -1.32
N ALA A 101 11.22 6.41 -2.50
CA ALA A 101 12.19 5.43 -2.91
C ALA A 101 12.37 5.44 -4.43
N THR A 102 13.57 5.09 -4.88
CA THR A 102 13.87 4.83 -6.28
C THR A 102 14.50 3.46 -6.42
N VAL A 103 14.07 2.70 -7.42
CA VAL A 103 14.64 1.40 -7.74
C VAL A 103 15.14 1.47 -9.16
N GLN A 104 16.46 1.40 -9.32
CA GLN A 104 17.11 1.31 -10.60
C GLN A 104 17.24 -0.17 -10.97
N LEU A 105 16.75 -0.52 -12.15
CA LEU A 105 16.85 -1.84 -12.75
C LEU A 105 18.00 -1.85 -13.75
N TYR A 106 18.79 -2.91 -13.69
CA TYR A 106 19.88 -3.18 -14.61
C TYR A 106 19.45 -4.25 -15.62
N ASP A 107 20.34 -4.53 -16.57
CA ASP A 107 20.14 -5.58 -17.56
C ASP A 107 19.94 -6.96 -16.86
N ASP A 108 19.21 -7.86 -17.54
CA ASP A 108 18.87 -9.23 -17.12
C ASP A 108 18.25 -9.31 -15.71
N THR A 109 17.35 -8.37 -15.40
CA THR A 109 16.72 -8.24 -14.09
C THR A 109 15.22 -8.48 -14.16
N THR A 110 14.74 -9.36 -13.28
CA THR A 110 13.30 -9.62 -13.11
C THR A 110 12.90 -9.22 -11.69
N LEU A 111 12.09 -8.17 -11.58
CA LEU A 111 11.65 -7.59 -10.33
C LEU A 111 10.12 -7.66 -10.23
N GLU A 112 9.61 -8.14 -9.11
CA GLU A 112 8.19 -8.13 -8.81
C GLU A 112 7.88 -7.12 -7.70
N LEU A 113 6.91 -6.25 -7.96
CA LEU A 113 6.47 -5.23 -7.04
C LEU A 113 5.40 -5.77 -6.09
N THR A 114 5.76 -6.40 -4.98
CA THR A 114 4.79 -7.12 -4.13
C THR A 114 3.88 -6.18 -3.33
N ARG A 115 4.40 -5.09 -2.76
CA ARG A 115 3.61 -4.16 -1.94
C ARG A 115 4.18 -2.76 -2.00
N VAL A 116 3.35 -1.74 -2.18
CA VAL A 116 3.78 -0.34 -2.14
C VAL A 116 2.68 0.50 -1.50
N ARG A 117 2.74 0.61 -0.17
CA ARG A 117 1.68 1.21 0.65
C ARG A 117 2.23 2.38 1.46
N THR A 118 1.39 3.40 1.63
CA THR A 118 1.64 4.49 2.57
C THR A 118 0.48 4.59 3.55
N PRO A 119 0.70 5.00 4.80
CA PRO A 119 -0.38 5.33 5.71
C PRO A 119 -1.26 6.44 5.15
N ARG A 120 -2.58 6.28 5.32
CA ARG A 120 -3.59 7.23 4.86
C ARG A 120 -3.69 8.43 5.78
N PHE A 121 -3.15 8.47 6.98
CA PHE A 121 -3.29 9.63 7.86
C PHE A 121 -1.93 10.01 8.44
N SER A 122 -1.65 11.30 8.56
CA SER A 122 -0.36 11.80 9.08
C SER A 122 -0.15 11.42 10.53
N ILE A 123 -1.24 11.32 11.31
CA ILE A 123 -1.26 10.86 12.71
C ILE A 123 -0.92 9.37 12.88
N SER A 124 -0.84 8.60 11.79
CA SER A 124 -0.36 7.22 11.86
C SER A 124 1.16 7.23 11.95
N ASP A 125 1.72 6.50 12.93
CA ASP A 125 3.16 6.31 13.10
C ASP A 125 3.72 5.18 12.21
N LEU A 126 2.91 4.60 11.33
CA LEU A 126 3.34 3.54 10.44
C LEU A 126 4.36 4.09 9.40
N PRO A 127 5.37 3.30 9.02
CA PRO A 127 6.32 3.68 7.99
C PRO A 127 5.72 3.55 6.59
N HIS A 128 6.36 4.20 5.61
CA HIS A 128 6.13 3.84 4.21
C HIS A 128 6.62 2.40 3.98
N GLN A 129 5.82 1.58 3.30
CA GLN A 129 6.15 0.18 3.02
C GLN A 129 6.36 -0.02 1.53
N VAL A 130 7.55 -0.50 1.17
CA VAL A 130 7.91 -0.90 -0.19
C VAL A 130 8.48 -2.32 -0.11
N ALA A 131 7.73 -3.30 -0.61
CA ALA A 131 8.17 -4.68 -0.70
C ALA A 131 8.44 -5.06 -2.15
N LEU A 132 9.65 -5.57 -2.41
CA LEU A 132 10.16 -5.90 -3.72
C LEU A 132 10.69 -7.33 -3.71
N ALA A 133 10.25 -8.16 -4.65
CA ALA A 133 10.77 -9.50 -4.83
C ALA A 133 11.69 -9.52 -6.06
N LEU A 134 12.99 -9.60 -5.83
CA LEU A 134 13.98 -9.80 -6.89
C LEU A 134 14.04 -11.28 -7.25
N ARG A 135 13.64 -11.62 -8.48
CA ARG A 135 13.68 -13.00 -8.99
C ARG A 135 15.00 -13.32 -9.67
N ALA A 136 15.55 -12.35 -10.42
CA ALA A 136 16.83 -12.47 -11.13
C ALA A 136 17.49 -11.10 -11.30
N GLY A 137 18.80 -11.08 -11.51
CA GLY A 137 19.57 -9.89 -11.88
C GLY A 137 19.99 -9.01 -10.71
N ARG A 138 20.02 -7.69 -10.93
CA ARG A 138 20.48 -6.70 -9.96
C ARG A 138 19.55 -5.49 -9.96
N VAL A 139 19.26 -5.01 -8.77
CA VAL A 139 18.61 -3.71 -8.57
C VAL A 139 19.42 -2.86 -7.62
N ARG A 140 19.36 -1.55 -7.82
CA ARG A 140 19.84 -0.58 -6.85
C ARG A 140 18.64 0.17 -6.27
N VAL A 141 18.45 0.02 -4.97
CA VAL A 141 17.41 0.76 -4.25
C VAL A 141 18.04 1.94 -3.55
N ASN A 142 17.52 3.14 -3.78
CA ASN A 142 17.81 4.31 -2.96
C ASN A 142 16.54 4.67 -2.19
N VAL A 143 16.66 4.70 -0.87
CA VAL A 143 15.59 5.06 0.06
C VAL A 143 15.84 6.48 0.53
N TYR A 144 14.79 7.28 0.51
CA TYR A 144 14.81 8.64 1.01
C TYR A 144 13.93 8.66 2.27
N ASP A 145 14.50 9.17 3.36
CA ASP A 145 13.68 9.49 4.52
C ASP A 145 12.95 10.79 4.25
N ASP A 146 11.63 10.74 4.40
CA ASP A 146 10.82 11.94 4.49
C ASP A 146 10.91 12.47 5.92
N ALA A 147 10.99 13.79 6.08
CA ALA A 147 11.09 14.42 7.40
C ALA A 147 9.89 14.07 8.31
N GLU A 148 8.78 13.65 7.71
CA GLU A 148 7.58 13.23 8.43
C GLU A 148 7.59 11.77 8.90
N ARG A 149 8.30 10.84 8.22
CA ARG A 149 8.31 9.41 8.57
C ARG A 149 9.39 8.59 7.85
N ALA A 150 9.76 7.48 8.49
CA ALA A 150 10.70 6.51 7.95
C ALA A 150 10.10 5.66 6.80
N THR A 151 10.99 5.20 5.92
CA THR A 151 10.66 4.27 4.83
C THR A 151 11.31 2.90 5.06
N VAL A 152 10.50 1.85 5.00
CA VAL A 152 10.96 0.46 5.10
C VAL A 152 10.88 -0.19 3.72
N VAL A 153 12.03 -0.69 3.27
CA VAL A 153 12.14 -1.52 2.06
C VAL A 153 12.51 -2.95 2.45
N THR A 154 11.74 -3.92 1.93
CA THR A 154 11.95 -5.36 2.17
C THR A 154 11.99 -6.14 0.87
#